data_AF-T1EIW4-F1
#
_entry.id   AF-T1EIW4-F1
#
_cell.length_a   1.000
_cell.length_b   1.000
_cell.length_c   1.000
_cell.angle_alpha   90.00
_cell.angle_beta   90.00
_cell.angle_gamma   90.00
#
_symmetry.space_group_name_H-M   'P 1'
#
loop_
_entity.id
_entity.type
_entity.pdbx_description
1 polymer ?
#
loop_
_entity_poly.entity_id
_entity_poly.type
_entity_poly.pdbx_seq_one_letter_code
_entity_poly.pdbx_strand_id
1 'polypeptide(L)' 'IQDYFDKIKNPMDLSTIEMKLNNRQYTDPWQYINDVYLMFENAWCYNKRTHRVYKYCTKLSEIFDSEIDGPVRSLG' A
#
# COMPACT_ATOMS: atom_id res chain seq x y z
N ILE A 1 4.58 -0.27 19.95
CA ILE A 1 3.99 -1.19 18.96
C ILE A 1 4.59 -2.56 19.22
N GLN A 2 3.99 -3.35 20.11
CA GLN A 2 4.60 -4.61 20.58
C GLN A 2 3.99 -5.85 19.90
N ASP A 3 2.81 -5.69 19.32
CA ASP A 3 1.96 -6.75 18.75
C ASP A 3 1.75 -6.62 17.23
N TYR A 4 2.46 -5.69 16.57
CA TYR A 4 2.23 -5.41 15.15
C TYR A 4 2.62 -6.58 14.27
N PHE A 5 3.81 -7.16 14.47
CA PHE A 5 4.24 -8.31 13.69
C PHE A 5 3.47 -9.59 14.05
N ASP A 6 2.78 -9.62 15.19
CA ASP A 6 1.85 -10.70 15.52
C ASP A 6 0.55 -10.59 14.70
N LYS A 7 0.08 -9.37 14.44
CA LYS A 7 -1.18 -9.10 13.71
C LYS A 7 -0.98 -8.96 12.21
N ILE A 8 0.08 -8.28 11.80
CA ILE A 8 0.42 -7.97 10.41
C ILE A 8 1.52 -8.91 9.94
N LYS A 9 1.14 -9.84 9.06
CA LYS A 9 2.03 -10.92 8.60
C LYS A 9 2.97 -10.52 7.47
N ASN A 10 2.54 -9.58 6.64
CA ASN A 10 3.32 -9.09 5.51
C ASN A 10 3.42 -7.56 5.61
N PRO A 11 4.29 -7.02 6.48
CA PRO A 11 4.51 -5.58 6.55
C PRO A 11 4.90 -5.01 5.18
N MET A 12 4.37 -3.84 4.85
CA MET A 12 4.70 -3.11 3.64
C MET A 12 4.63 -1.61 3.93
N ASP A 13 5.50 -0.84 3.28
CA ASP A 13 5.61 0.61 3.42
C ASP A 13 6.18 1.24 2.14
N LEU A 14 6.03 2.57 1.99
CA LEU A 14 6.42 3.29 0.78
C LEU A 14 7.92 3.17 0.46
N SER A 15 8.81 3.12 1.45
CA SER A 15 10.25 3.01 1.21
C SER A 15 10.61 1.63 0.66
N THR A 16 9.94 0.58 1.14
CA THR A 16 10.07 -0.77 0.59
C THR A 16 9.55 -0.84 -0.85
N ILE A 17 8.38 -0.24 -1.12
CA ILE A 17 7.79 -0.19 -2.48
C ILE A 17 8.71 0.57 -3.45
N GLU A 18 9.22 1.73 -3.05
CA GLU A 18 10.17 2.52 -3.84
C GLU A 18 11.44 1.73 -4.15
N MET A 19 12.01 1.06 -3.14
CA MET A 19 13.18 0.20 -3.33
C MET A 19 12.90 -0.93 -4.32
N LYS A 20 11.76 -1.62 -4.21
CA LYS A 20 11.37 -2.70 -5.13
C LYS A 20 11.22 -2.19 -6.56
N LEU A 21 10.64 -1.01 -6.73
CA LEU A 21 10.48 -0.36 -8.04
C LEU A 21 11.84 0.01 -8.66
N ASN A 22 12.69 0.70 -7.89
CA ASN A 22 14.03 1.12 -8.34
C ASN A 22 14.94 -0.07 -8.69
N ASN A 23 14.81 -1.16 -7.94
CA ASN A 23 15.56 -2.40 -8.18
C ASN A 23 14.91 -3.32 -9.22
N ARG A 24 13.86 -2.86 -9.94
CA ARG A 24 13.14 -3.61 -10.98
C ARG A 24 12.64 -4.99 -10.49
N GLN A 25 12.20 -5.07 -9.24
CA GLN A 25 11.70 -6.31 -8.63
C GLN A 25 10.24 -6.59 -9.00
N TYR A 26 9.55 -5.62 -9.60
CA TYR A 26 8.23 -5.83 -10.18
C TYR A 26 8.36 -6.22 -11.64
N THR A 27 7.96 -7.45 -11.97
CA THR A 27 7.89 -7.95 -13.36
C THR A 27 6.55 -7.66 -14.01
N ASP A 28 5.55 -7.35 -13.19
CA ASP A 28 4.18 -7.05 -13.58
C ASP A 28 3.70 -5.82 -12.78
N PRO A 29 3.16 -4.77 -13.42
CA PRO A 29 2.59 -3.61 -12.72
C PRO A 29 1.56 -3.97 -11.64
N TRP A 30 0.82 -5.08 -11.80
CA TRP A 30 -0.12 -5.54 -10.78
C TRP A 30 0.57 -5.87 -9.45
N GLN A 31 1.84 -6.29 -9.47
CA GLN A 31 2.61 -6.56 -8.26
C GLN A 31 2.90 -5.27 -7.46
N TYR A 32 3.17 -4.16 -8.15
CA TYR A 32 3.33 -2.85 -7.51
C TYR A 32 2.00 -2.40 -6.89
N ILE A 33 0.91 -2.49 -7.63
CA ILE A 33 -0.43 -2.14 -7.16
C ILE A 33 -0.80 -2.95 -5.92
N ASN A 34 -0.53 -4.26 -5.93
CA ASN A 34 -0.79 -5.16 -4.81
C ASN A 34 -0.01 -4.76 -3.55
N ASP A 35 1.26 -4.38 -3.66
CA ASP A 35 2.04 -3.93 -2.50
C ASP A 35 1.52 -2.61 -1.92
N VAL A 36 1.09 -1.67 -2.77
CA VAL A 36 0.47 -0.42 -2.31
C VAL A 36 -0.82 -0.71 -1.54
N TYR A 37 -1.69 -1.58 -2.04
CA TYR A 37 -2.89 -1.98 -1.32
C TYR A 37 -2.58 -2.77 -0.05
N LEU A 38 -1.57 -3.65 -0.06
CA LEU A 38 -1.13 -4.37 1.14
C LEU A 38 -0.70 -3.40 2.26
N MET A 39 0.02 -2.32 1.91
CA MET A 39 0.34 -1.26 2.87
C MET A 39 -0.93 -0.62 3.46
N PHE A 40 -1.94 -0.34 2.62
CA PHE A 40 -3.20 0.23 3.10
C PHE A 40 -3.98 -0.72 4.01
N GLU A 41 -4.11 -1.99 3.60
CA GLU A 41 -4.78 -3.03 4.37
C GLU A 41 -4.12 -3.24 5.73
N ASN A 42 -2.80 -3.26 5.79
CA ASN A 42 -2.06 -3.36 7.04
C ASN A 42 -2.35 -2.17 7.97
N ALA A 43 -2.38 -0.96 7.42
CA ALA A 43 -2.69 0.24 8.18
C ALA A 43 -4.14 0.21 8.71
N TRP A 44 -5.12 -0.19 7.90
CA TRP A 44 -6.51 -0.30 8.34
C TRP A 44 -6.76 -1.45 9.32
N CYS A 45 -6.06 -2.57 9.16
CA CYS A 45 -6.15 -3.73 10.04
C CYS A 45 -5.59 -3.41 11.44
N TYR A 46 -4.42 -2.79 11.50
CA TYR A 46 -3.76 -2.53 12.79
C TYR A 46 -4.36 -1.33 13.53
N ASN A 47 -4.79 -0.29 12.82
CA ASN A 47 -5.22 0.97 13.43
C ASN A 47 -6.75 1.06 13.56
N LYS A 48 -7.24 1.55 14.69
CA LYS A 48 -8.68 1.86 14.85
C LYS A 48 -9.09 2.99 13.88
N ARG A 49 -10.35 3.00 13.42
CA ARG A 49 -10.92 4.05 12.55
C ARG A 49 -10.76 5.49 13.05
N THR A 50 -10.70 5.67 14.38
CA THR A 50 -10.49 6.97 15.01
C THR A 50 -9.04 7.43 15.00
N HIS A 51 -8.09 6.51 14.78
CA HIS A 51 -6.66 6.79 14.78
C HIS A 51 -6.24 7.55 13.51
N ARG A 52 -5.31 8.49 13.66
CA ARG A 52 -4.82 9.33 12.56
C ARG A 52 -4.25 8.54 11.39
N VAL A 53 -3.53 7.43 11.67
CA VAL A 53 -2.95 6.59 10.61
C VAL A 53 -4.04 5.98 9.74
N TYR A 54 -5.15 5.54 10.33
CA TYR A 54 -6.29 5.04 9.55
C TYR A 54 -6.83 6.13 8.61
N LYS A 55 -7.05 7.34 9.14
CA LYS A 55 -7.59 8.47 8.35
C LYS A 55 -6.65 8.91 7.23
N TYR A 56 -5.35 9.01 7.52
CA TYR A 56 -4.35 9.35 6.51
C TYR A 56 -4.22 8.27 5.44
N CYS A 57 -4.25 7.00 5.84
CA CYS A 57 -4.26 5.87 4.91
C CYS A 57 -5.47 5.91 3.98
N THR A 58 -6.67 6.18 4.51
CA THR A 58 -7.87 6.34 3.67
C THR A 58 -7.74 7.49 2.68
N LYS A 59 -7.18 8.64 3.11
CA LYS A 59 -6.98 9.74 2.17
C LYS A 59 -5.95 9.41 1.09
N LEU A 60 -4.89 8.67 1.46
CA LEU A 60 -3.86 8.24 0.52
C LEU A 60 -4.39 7.23 -0.50
N SER A 61 -5.26 6.29 -0.09
CA SER A 61 -5.85 5.33 -1.01
C SER A 61 -6.76 6.02 -2.04
N GLU A 62 -7.55 7.02 -1.63
CA GLU A 62 -8.37 7.81 -2.57
C GLU A 62 -7.53 8.52 -3.63
N ILE A 63 -6.38 9.09 -3.23
CA ILE A 63 -5.45 9.73 -4.17
C ILE A 63 -4.86 8.67 -5.10
N PHE A 64 -4.40 7.55 -4.55
CA PHE A 64 -3.83 6.46 -5.35
C PHE A 64 -4.81 5.93 -6.40
N ASP A 65 -6.08 5.69 -6.03
CA ASP A 65 -7.12 5.22 -6.95
C ASP A 65 -7.33 6.20 -8.12
N SER A 66 -7.24 7.52 -7.85
CA SER A 66 -7.37 8.55 -8.89
C SER A 66 -6.18 8.62 -9.84
N GLU A 67 -4.96 8.40 -9.31
CA GLU A 67 -3.72 8.47 -10.09
C GLU A 67 -3.47 7.18 -10.90
N ILE A 68 -3.94 6.03 -10.40
CA ILE A 68 -3.65 4.72 -10.98
C ILE A 68 -4.57 4.36 -12.15
N ASP A 69 -5.75 5.00 -12.29
CA ASP A 69 -6.74 4.69 -13.34
C ASP A 69 -6.16 4.87 -14.76
N GLY A 70 -5.45 5.99 -15.00
CA GLY A 70 -4.81 6.25 -16.30
C GLY A 70 -3.79 5.19 -16.69
N PRO A 71 -2.76 4.94 -15.86
CA PRO A 71 -1.79 3.88 -16.07
C PRO A 71 -2.44 2.50 -16.24
N VAL A 72 -3.39 2.11 -15.38
CA VAL A 72 -4.05 0.79 -15.44
C VAL A 72 -4.79 0.59 -16.75
N ARG A 73 -5.50 1.59 -17.26
CA ARG A 73 -6.18 1.50 -18.57
C ARG A 73 -5.20 1.31 -19.72
N SER A 74 -3.97 1.82 -19.61
CA SER A 74 -2.94 1.67 -20.65
C SER A 74 -2.23 0.32 -20.63
N LEU A 75 -2.42 -0.48 -19.57
CA LEU A 75 -1.86 -1.83 -19.43
C LEU A 75 -2.77 -2.92 -20.04
N GLY A 76 -3.99 -2.54 -20.46
CA GLY A 76 -4.97 -3.40 -21.16
C GLY A 76 -5.01 -3.14 -22.66
#